data_AF-A0A7S0P563-F1
#
_entry.id   AF-A0A7S0P563-F1
#
_cell.length_a   1.000
_cell.length_b   1.000
_cell.length_c   1.000
_cell.angle_alpha   90.00
_cell.angle_beta   90.00
_cell.angle_gamma   90.00
#
_symmetry.space_group_name_H-M   'P 1'
#
loop_
_entity.id
_entity.type
_entity.pdbx_description
1 polymer ?
#
loop_
_entity_poly.entity_id
_entity_poly.type
_entity_poly.pdbx_seq_one_letter_code
_entity_poly.pdbx_strand_id
1 'polypeptide(L)'
;SAVEPLVSAAEMQLQRAQPAEALQLLSRHKDADGAADDIADATADADATAAASNAVGVAASAPGSAADGLALTAAHSDIRLRSLRGLALVALGRDDEAIAVLAPIHADCLHALGCKRKRAGSVETDEGLLDQLGIGRFVLLTLRLVQALWRSRGAQRACAALQKTMELFAQDPGKRHTLLRKLAGCEELRSLKVLHAELSLASGAAKMAYEQARELCSHNSRSTSMWTFFNCVSCRARLWSQDFRWVLRLLMHAPDAKVVTLAVAHRFLLSRSYTFAASEYTRLYEEVPTEPLLPLCIGVSTLQTATSRKNKQPGHSALLSFSWLKRYSEVRDNKQEVAYNTGRAYHQLGLLHLAVPWYVQALACAPARVADVQRAGGEGGERDGECSSGEYAEDCGGELAAQDLSREAAYNLARICEMSGSLALSRLLVRKYMTIA
;
A
#
# COMPACT_ATOMS: atom_id res chain seq x y z
N SER A 1 -46.89 -7.66 -6.69
CA SER A 1 -47.46 -6.31 -6.52
C SER A 1 -47.38 -5.80 -5.08
N ALA A 2 -46.35 -6.14 -4.29
CA ALA A 2 -46.18 -5.64 -2.91
C ALA A 2 -44.99 -4.66 -2.74
N VAL A 3 -44.41 -4.19 -3.85
CA VAL A 3 -43.23 -3.29 -3.87
C VAL A 3 -43.63 -1.83 -4.12
N GLU A 4 -44.72 -1.57 -4.87
CA GLU A 4 -45.22 -0.22 -5.16
C GLU A 4 -45.54 0.64 -3.92
N PRO A 5 -46.22 0.14 -2.87
CA PRO A 5 -46.58 1.01 -1.73
C PRO A 5 -45.38 1.39 -0.85
N LEU A 6 -44.23 0.69 -0.96
CA LEU A 6 -43.01 0.98 -0.19
C LEU A 6 -42.06 1.93 -0.94
N VAL A 7 -42.06 1.91 -2.28
CA VAL A 7 -41.34 2.89 -3.10
C VAL A 7 -41.96 4.28 -2.94
N SER A 8 -43.29 4.37 -2.86
CA SER A 8 -44.01 5.62 -2.59
C SER A 8 -43.69 6.20 -1.20
N ALA A 9 -43.47 5.36 -0.18
CA ALA A 9 -43.10 5.80 1.17
C ALA A 9 -41.65 6.34 1.23
N ALA A 10 -40.73 5.75 0.47
CA ALA A 10 -39.35 6.22 0.34
C ALA A 10 -39.26 7.52 -0.49
N GLU A 11 -40.07 7.65 -1.54
CA GLU A 11 -40.24 8.90 -2.31
C GLU A 11 -40.77 10.04 -1.41
N MET A 12 -41.73 9.74 -0.54
CA MET A 12 -42.31 10.71 0.40
C MET A 12 -41.34 11.17 1.50
N GLN A 13 -40.39 10.32 1.90
CA GLN A 13 -39.33 10.70 2.84
C GLN A 13 -38.18 11.46 2.18
N LEU A 14 -37.89 11.19 0.90
CA LEU A 14 -36.87 11.90 0.11
C LEU A 14 -37.31 13.32 -0.30
N GLN A 15 -38.62 13.55 -0.44
CA GLN A 15 -39.22 14.86 -0.77
C GLN A 15 -39.28 15.86 0.41
N ARG A 16 -38.96 15.43 1.64
CA ARG A 16 -38.97 16.31 2.83
C ARG A 16 -37.65 17.05 3.10
N ALA A 17 -36.62 16.82 2.29
CA ALA A 17 -35.42 17.66 2.27
C ALA A 17 -35.62 18.79 1.23
N GLN A 18 -35.48 20.03 1.68
CA GLN A 18 -36.05 21.26 1.11
C GLN A 18 -35.99 21.42 -0.45
N PRO A 19 -37.15 21.66 -1.12
CA PRO A 19 -37.24 21.91 -2.56
C PRO A 19 -37.82 23.30 -2.88
N ALA A 20 -37.09 24.39 -2.59
CA ALA A 20 -37.54 25.74 -2.98
C ALA A 20 -36.71 26.39 -4.11
N GLU A 21 -35.48 25.92 -4.39
CA GLU A 21 -34.60 26.56 -5.38
C GLU A 21 -34.57 25.86 -6.75
N ALA A 22 -35.00 24.60 -6.84
CA ALA A 22 -34.92 23.82 -8.09
C ALA A 22 -35.97 24.23 -9.15
N LEU A 23 -37.06 24.90 -8.76
CA LEU A 23 -38.12 25.33 -9.67
C LEU A 23 -37.81 26.64 -10.43
N GLN A 24 -36.81 27.41 -9.99
CA GLN A 24 -36.37 28.62 -10.71
C GLN A 24 -35.36 28.34 -11.83
N LEU A 25 -34.69 27.19 -11.81
CA LEU A 25 -33.68 26.82 -12.83
C LEU A 25 -34.29 26.09 -14.05
N LEU A 26 -35.51 25.56 -13.94
CA LEU A 26 -36.19 24.86 -15.02
C LEU A 26 -36.89 25.77 -16.05
N SER A 27 -36.96 27.09 -15.81
CA SER A 27 -37.57 28.04 -16.74
C SER A 27 -36.56 28.76 -17.66
N ARG A 28 -35.27 28.42 -17.61
CA ARG A 28 -34.20 29.09 -18.40
C ARG A 28 -33.53 28.23 -19.47
N HIS A 29 -33.88 26.95 -19.60
CA HIS A 29 -33.22 26.02 -20.53
C HIS A 29 -34.12 25.47 -21.65
N LYS A 30 -35.16 26.23 -22.05
CA LYS A 30 -35.96 25.89 -23.23
C LYS A 30 -35.54 26.58 -24.53
N ASP A 31 -34.58 27.50 -24.48
CA ASP A 31 -34.15 28.27 -25.66
C ASP A 31 -32.63 28.14 -25.87
N ALA A 32 -32.13 26.94 -26.18
CA ALA A 32 -30.77 26.76 -26.66
C ALA A 32 -30.57 25.40 -27.36
N ASP A 33 -31.51 24.99 -28.21
CA ASP A 33 -31.25 23.98 -29.25
C ASP A 33 -30.98 24.74 -30.57
N GLY A 34 -29.71 24.84 -30.95
CA GLY A 34 -29.31 25.44 -32.22
C GLY A 34 -27.82 25.75 -32.31
N ALA A 35 -27.12 24.91 -33.06
CA ALA A 35 -25.94 25.21 -33.89
C ALA A 35 -24.64 24.44 -33.59
N ALA A 36 -24.11 23.92 -34.71
CA ALA A 36 -22.70 23.71 -35.07
C ALA A 36 -22.04 22.37 -34.72
N ASP A 37 -22.22 21.42 -35.65
CA ASP A 37 -21.16 20.54 -36.13
C ASP A 37 -20.07 21.35 -36.87
N ASP A 38 -18.82 20.92 -36.72
CA ASP A 38 -17.70 20.92 -37.69
C ASP A 38 -16.37 21.29 -37.01
N ILE A 39 -15.38 20.40 -37.18
CA ILE A 39 -14.04 20.66 -37.73
C ILE A 39 -13.14 19.46 -37.40
N ALA A 40 -12.72 18.79 -38.46
CA ALA A 40 -11.58 17.87 -38.48
C ALA A 40 -10.38 18.57 -39.12
N ASP A 41 -9.20 18.03 -38.77
CA ASP A 41 -8.04 17.79 -39.64
C ASP A 41 -6.76 18.62 -39.44
N ALA A 42 -5.66 17.95 -39.80
CA ALA A 42 -4.28 18.38 -40.08
C ALA A 42 -3.23 18.24 -38.97
N THR A 43 -2.46 17.13 -39.03
CA THR A 43 -1.02 17.12 -38.70
C THR A 43 -0.25 16.34 -39.77
N ALA A 44 0.70 17.02 -40.43
CA ALA A 44 1.69 16.43 -41.34
C ALA A 44 3.09 16.94 -40.97
N ASP A 45 4.05 16.01 -41.08
CA ASP A 45 5.48 16.12 -41.40
C ASP A 45 6.40 17.16 -40.71
N ALA A 46 7.54 16.69 -40.20
CA ALA A 46 8.77 16.62 -41.01
C ALA A 46 10.01 16.20 -40.18
N ASP A 47 10.86 15.42 -40.86
CA ASP A 47 12.20 14.94 -40.52
C ASP A 47 13.26 16.01 -40.19
N ALA A 48 14.35 15.60 -39.53
CA ALA A 48 15.71 15.52 -40.14
C ALA A 48 16.90 15.71 -39.16
N THR A 49 17.66 14.62 -39.01
CA THR A 49 19.15 14.47 -39.13
C THR A 49 20.18 15.32 -38.36
N ALA A 50 21.03 14.58 -37.61
CA ALA A 50 22.52 14.49 -37.65
C ALA A 50 23.45 15.69 -37.31
N ALA A 51 24.44 15.45 -36.43
CA ALA A 51 25.89 15.38 -36.72
C ALA A 51 26.79 15.53 -35.46
N ALA A 52 28.00 14.96 -35.56
CA ALA A 52 29.00 14.70 -34.51
C ALA A 52 29.98 15.86 -34.22
N SER A 53 30.82 15.75 -33.17
CA SER A 53 32.29 15.97 -33.24
C SER A 53 33.05 15.80 -31.90
N ASN A 54 34.33 15.42 -32.07
CA ASN A 54 35.39 15.04 -31.11
C ASN A 54 36.07 16.21 -30.35
N ALA A 55 36.80 15.87 -29.28
CA ALA A 55 38.08 16.52 -28.91
C ALA A 55 39.01 15.60 -28.07
N VAL A 56 40.32 15.74 -28.27
CA VAL A 56 41.45 14.90 -27.80
C VAL A 56 42.48 15.76 -27.02
N GLY A 57 43.26 15.13 -26.11
CA GLY A 57 44.62 15.56 -25.67
C GLY A 57 44.77 15.76 -24.14
N VAL A 58 45.86 15.47 -23.41
CA VAL A 58 47.30 15.14 -23.64
C VAL A 58 47.88 14.49 -22.35
N ALA A 59 48.98 13.72 -22.47
CA ALA A 59 49.69 12.95 -21.42
C ALA A 59 50.91 13.67 -20.77
N ALA A 60 51.37 13.18 -19.58
CA ALA A 60 52.75 13.31 -19.08
C ALA A 60 53.05 12.27 -17.95
N SER A 61 54.32 11.83 -17.82
CA SER A 61 54.76 10.61 -17.10
C SER A 61 55.92 10.78 -16.08
N ALA A 62 55.81 10.06 -14.93
CA ALA A 62 56.83 9.33 -14.10
C ALA A 62 57.88 10.10 -13.23
N PRO A 63 58.63 9.48 -12.25
CA PRO A 63 58.54 8.18 -11.52
C PRO A 63 58.82 8.24 -9.96
N GLY A 64 58.78 7.10 -9.23
CA GLY A 64 59.72 6.84 -8.09
C GLY A 64 59.17 6.29 -6.75
N SER A 65 59.58 5.07 -6.38
CA SER A 65 59.19 4.24 -5.23
C SER A 65 59.80 4.66 -3.88
N ALA A 66 58.97 5.09 -2.92
CA ALA A 66 59.22 5.04 -1.47
C ALA A 66 57.93 5.23 -0.63
N ALA A 67 56.77 5.26 -1.29
CA ALA A 67 55.51 5.74 -0.72
C ALA A 67 54.63 4.61 -0.13
N ASP A 68 54.92 3.34 -0.40
CA ASP A 68 53.93 2.27 -0.20
C ASP A 68 53.55 2.01 1.27
N GLY A 69 54.46 2.28 2.23
CA GLY A 69 54.18 2.12 3.67
C GLY A 69 53.40 3.26 4.33
N LEU A 70 53.56 4.50 3.86
CA LEU A 70 52.87 5.70 4.36
C LEU A 70 51.61 6.03 3.54
N ALA A 71 51.57 5.65 2.26
CA ALA A 71 50.41 5.79 1.39
C ALA A 71 49.25 4.90 1.84
N LEU A 72 49.53 3.70 2.38
CA LEU A 72 48.48 2.85 2.94
C LEU A 72 47.73 3.56 4.07
N THR A 73 48.43 4.16 5.04
CA THR A 73 47.78 4.84 6.19
C THR A 73 47.09 6.16 5.83
N ALA A 74 47.61 6.92 4.86
CA ALA A 74 46.93 8.09 4.32
C ALA A 74 45.66 7.71 3.53
N ALA A 75 45.73 6.66 2.69
CA ALA A 75 44.59 6.11 1.97
C ALA A 75 43.50 5.55 2.91
N HIS A 76 43.89 4.97 4.06
CA HIS A 76 42.97 4.50 5.10
C HIS A 76 42.11 5.64 5.71
N SER A 77 42.64 6.86 5.81
CA SER A 77 41.91 8.04 6.29
C SER A 77 40.98 8.64 5.23
N ASP A 78 41.36 8.52 3.96
CA ASP A 78 40.69 9.12 2.82
C ASP A 78 39.34 8.46 2.52
N ILE A 79 39.25 7.13 2.55
CA ILE A 79 37.99 6.40 2.27
C ILE A 79 36.93 6.65 3.35
N ARG A 80 37.32 6.73 4.62
CA ARG A 80 36.40 7.08 5.72
C ARG A 80 35.88 8.51 5.56
N LEU A 81 36.74 9.44 5.17
CA LEU A 81 36.34 10.83 4.95
C LEU A 81 35.42 10.98 3.73
N ARG A 82 35.75 10.30 2.62
CA ARG A 82 34.92 10.27 1.40
C ARG A 82 33.55 9.64 1.63
N SER A 83 33.48 8.53 2.37
CA SER A 83 32.19 7.91 2.74
C SER A 83 31.36 8.83 3.65
N LEU A 84 31.96 9.49 4.63
CA LEU A 84 31.25 10.50 5.45
C LEU A 84 30.76 11.69 4.62
N ARG A 85 31.57 12.19 3.69
CA ARG A 85 31.17 13.26 2.75
C ARG A 85 29.97 12.83 1.92
N GLY A 86 30.00 11.63 1.34
CA GLY A 86 28.87 11.10 0.57
C GLY A 86 27.61 10.93 1.41
N LEU A 87 27.73 10.41 2.64
CA LEU A 87 26.61 10.30 3.59
C LEU A 87 26.02 11.67 3.95
N ALA A 88 26.86 12.68 4.16
CA ALA A 88 26.41 14.05 4.40
C ALA A 88 25.69 14.66 3.19
N LEU A 89 26.16 14.40 1.97
CA LEU A 89 25.48 14.84 0.75
C LEU A 89 24.08 14.24 0.60
N VAL A 90 23.89 12.95 0.95
CA VAL A 90 22.55 12.34 1.00
C VAL A 90 21.66 13.03 2.05
N ALA A 91 22.21 13.35 3.22
CA ALA A 91 21.46 14.05 4.28
C ALA A 91 21.05 15.47 3.86
N LEU A 92 21.85 16.12 3.00
CA LEU A 92 21.57 17.43 2.41
C LEU A 92 20.66 17.38 1.16
N GLY A 93 20.19 16.20 0.75
CA GLY A 93 19.35 16.03 -0.43
C GLY A 93 20.07 16.20 -1.79
N ARG A 94 21.41 16.24 -1.79
CA ARG A 94 22.23 16.35 -3.02
C ARG A 94 22.52 14.96 -3.57
N ASP A 95 21.47 14.28 -4.03
CA ASP A 95 21.51 12.86 -4.37
C ASP A 95 22.50 12.54 -5.52
N ASP A 96 22.56 13.34 -6.59
CA ASP A 96 23.46 13.07 -7.73
C ASP A 96 24.94 13.14 -7.35
N GLU A 97 25.32 14.12 -6.53
CA GLU A 97 26.69 14.25 -6.02
C GLU A 97 27.02 13.16 -5.01
N ALA A 98 26.05 12.81 -4.17
CA ALA A 98 26.20 11.69 -3.24
C ALA A 98 26.42 10.38 -4.00
N ILE A 99 25.67 10.12 -5.07
CA ILE A 99 25.82 8.94 -5.93
C ILE A 99 27.23 8.92 -6.55
N ALA A 100 27.70 10.05 -7.08
CA ALA A 100 29.04 10.15 -7.67
C ALA A 100 30.17 9.81 -6.68
N VAL A 101 30.00 10.13 -5.39
CA VAL A 101 30.97 9.81 -4.34
C VAL A 101 30.81 8.39 -3.79
N LEU A 102 29.57 7.94 -3.55
CA LEU A 102 29.29 6.69 -2.85
C LEU A 102 29.31 5.47 -3.77
N ALA A 103 28.91 5.59 -5.04
CA ALA A 103 28.85 4.46 -5.96
C ALA A 103 30.21 3.80 -6.24
N PRO A 104 31.33 4.55 -6.44
CA PRO A 104 32.66 3.96 -6.59
C PRO A 104 33.10 3.21 -5.33
N ILE A 105 32.96 3.83 -4.15
CA ILE A 105 33.31 3.22 -2.85
C ILE A 105 32.53 1.91 -2.65
N HIS A 106 31.24 1.92 -2.99
CA HIS A 106 30.40 0.74 -2.93
C HIS A 106 30.88 -0.34 -3.89
N ALA A 107 31.20 -0.01 -5.15
CA ALA A 107 31.70 -0.95 -6.14
C ALA A 107 33.04 -1.59 -5.72
N ASP A 108 33.97 -0.80 -5.19
CA ASP A 108 35.28 -1.27 -4.71
C ASP A 108 35.10 -2.24 -3.53
N CYS A 109 34.22 -1.91 -2.59
CA CYS A 109 33.86 -2.81 -1.48
C CYS A 109 33.23 -4.12 -1.98
N LEU A 110 32.37 -4.08 -3.00
CA LEU A 110 31.79 -5.28 -3.61
C LEU A 110 32.85 -6.12 -4.33
N HIS A 111 33.82 -5.49 -4.99
CA HIS A 111 34.94 -6.18 -5.64
C HIS A 111 35.78 -6.94 -4.60
N ALA A 112 36.15 -6.26 -3.51
CA ALA A 112 36.87 -6.86 -2.39
C ALA A 112 36.11 -8.04 -1.75
N LEU A 113 34.77 -7.97 -1.68
CA LEU A 113 33.94 -9.08 -1.22
C LEU A 113 33.86 -10.25 -2.21
N GLY A 114 33.90 -9.97 -3.53
CA GLY A 114 33.74 -10.96 -4.60
C GLY A 114 35.01 -11.73 -4.98
N CYS A 115 36.19 -11.21 -4.65
CA CYS A 115 37.46 -11.90 -4.84
C CYS A 115 37.58 -13.14 -3.91
N LYS A 116 37.02 -14.27 -4.35
CA LYS A 116 37.31 -15.59 -3.76
C LYS A 116 38.82 -15.78 -3.74
N ARG A 117 39.39 -16.17 -2.59
CA ARG A 117 40.77 -16.69 -2.42
C ARG A 117 41.22 -17.50 -3.65
N LYS A 118 41.83 -16.84 -4.63
CA LYS A 118 42.65 -17.50 -5.63
C LYS A 118 44.08 -17.24 -5.21
N ARG A 119 44.74 -18.35 -4.86
CA ARG A 119 46.16 -18.52 -4.54
C ARG A 119 46.56 -18.22 -3.09
N ALA A 120 46.69 -19.32 -2.33
CA ALA A 120 47.90 -19.49 -1.55
C ALA A 120 49.10 -19.19 -2.47
N GLY A 121 49.75 -18.04 -2.29
CA GLY A 121 50.99 -17.70 -2.99
C GLY A 121 51.13 -16.30 -3.60
N SER A 122 50.14 -15.41 -3.54
CA SER A 122 50.38 -14.00 -3.88
C SER A 122 49.67 -13.07 -2.89
N VAL A 123 50.52 -12.36 -2.17
CA VAL A 123 50.28 -11.46 -1.05
C VAL A 123 49.58 -10.17 -1.52
N GLU A 124 48.68 -9.69 -0.66
CA GLU A 124 48.13 -8.31 -0.56
C GLU A 124 47.39 -7.75 -1.79
N THR A 125 46.09 -7.43 -1.65
CA THR A 125 45.57 -6.15 -2.20
C THR A 125 44.11 -5.78 -1.89
N ASP A 126 43.21 -6.64 -1.37
CA ASP A 126 41.79 -6.22 -1.23
C ASP A 126 41.13 -6.50 0.13
N GLU A 127 41.77 -7.21 1.07
CA GLU A 127 41.17 -7.47 2.40
C GLU A 127 41.07 -6.21 3.29
N GLY A 128 41.75 -5.12 2.94
CA GLY A 128 41.81 -3.91 3.78
C GLY A 128 40.55 -3.05 3.75
N LEU A 129 39.83 -2.93 2.63
CA LEU A 129 38.86 -1.85 2.44
C LEU A 129 37.61 -2.00 3.32
N LEU A 130 37.10 -3.24 3.43
CA LEU A 130 35.96 -3.54 4.29
C LEU A 130 36.33 -3.51 5.78
N ASP A 131 37.56 -3.91 6.12
CA ASP A 131 38.10 -3.84 7.49
C ASP A 131 38.37 -2.39 7.91
N GLN A 132 38.75 -1.53 6.97
CA GLN A 132 38.92 -0.09 7.17
C GLN A 132 37.57 0.62 7.34
N LEU A 133 36.59 0.38 6.47
CA LEU A 133 35.26 1.00 6.60
C LEU A 133 34.50 0.46 7.81
N GLY A 134 34.62 -0.84 8.07
CA GLY A 134 33.78 -1.57 9.00
C GLY A 134 32.42 -1.90 8.39
N ILE A 135 31.97 -3.12 8.65
CA ILE A 135 30.73 -3.70 8.09
C ILE A 135 29.50 -2.81 8.34
N GLY A 136 29.37 -2.21 9.53
CA GLY A 136 28.22 -1.35 9.85
C GLY A 136 28.16 -0.08 8.99
N ARG A 137 29.31 0.56 8.73
CA ARG A 137 29.37 1.74 7.85
C ARG A 137 29.13 1.36 6.40
N PHE A 138 29.60 0.19 5.97
CA PHE A 138 29.30 -0.30 4.63
C PHE A 138 27.79 -0.50 4.42
N VAL A 139 27.09 -1.12 5.39
CA VAL A 139 25.63 -1.26 5.33
C VAL A 139 24.90 0.09 5.29
N LEU A 140 25.33 1.05 6.13
CA LEU A 140 24.78 2.40 6.11
C LEU A 140 25.04 3.10 4.76
N LEU A 141 26.25 2.94 4.21
CA LEU A 141 26.62 3.47 2.90
C LEU A 141 25.75 2.88 1.80
N THR A 142 25.57 1.55 1.76
CA THR A 142 24.69 0.88 0.81
C THR A 142 23.26 1.41 0.96
N LEU A 143 22.73 1.50 2.17
CA LEU A 143 21.39 2.01 2.42
C LEU A 143 21.20 3.43 1.86
N ARG A 144 22.12 4.35 2.17
CA ARG A 144 22.04 5.75 1.73
C ARG A 144 22.27 5.91 0.23
N LEU A 145 23.20 5.17 -0.36
CA LEU A 145 23.42 5.14 -1.80
C LEU A 145 22.15 4.67 -2.54
N VAL A 146 21.55 3.59 -2.05
CA VAL A 146 20.33 3.02 -2.64
C VAL A 146 19.14 3.97 -2.51
N GLN A 147 18.99 4.65 -1.37
CA GLN A 147 17.97 5.69 -1.20
C GLN A 147 18.16 6.86 -2.17
N ALA A 148 19.41 7.34 -2.34
CA ALA A 148 19.72 8.39 -3.30
C ALA A 148 19.40 7.95 -4.75
N LEU A 149 19.80 6.73 -5.12
CA LEU A 149 19.50 6.14 -6.44
C LEU A 149 17.98 5.96 -6.67
N TRP A 150 17.22 5.66 -5.63
CA TRP A 150 15.76 5.60 -5.72
C TRP A 150 15.21 6.99 -6.06
N ARG A 151 15.56 8.01 -5.27
CA ARG A 151 15.05 9.39 -5.45
C ARG A 151 15.41 9.96 -6.82
N SER A 152 16.60 9.63 -7.34
CA SER A 152 17.04 9.99 -8.69
C SER A 152 16.36 9.18 -9.82
N ARG A 153 15.20 8.55 -9.56
CA ARG A 153 14.39 7.70 -10.46
C ARG A 153 15.09 6.43 -11.00
N GLY A 154 16.17 5.99 -10.37
CA GLY A 154 16.96 4.83 -10.78
C GLY A 154 16.57 3.51 -10.12
N ALA A 155 15.28 3.15 -10.03
CA ALA A 155 14.80 1.97 -9.27
C ALA A 155 15.50 0.66 -9.67
N GLN A 156 15.76 0.44 -10.97
CA GLN A 156 16.49 -0.74 -11.44
C GLN A 156 17.97 -0.75 -11.00
N ARG A 157 18.65 0.40 -11.06
CA ARG A 157 20.05 0.53 -10.64
C ARG A 157 20.19 0.35 -9.12
N ALA A 158 19.28 0.96 -8.37
CA ALA A 158 19.18 0.80 -6.92
C ALA A 158 18.96 -0.67 -6.53
N CYS A 159 18.01 -1.34 -7.19
CA CYS A 159 17.73 -2.75 -6.98
C CYS A 159 18.95 -3.64 -7.31
N ALA A 160 19.62 -3.41 -8.44
CA ALA A 160 20.78 -4.19 -8.85
C ALA A 160 21.98 -4.03 -7.89
N ALA A 161 22.25 -2.79 -7.45
CA ALA A 161 23.31 -2.52 -6.48
C ALA A 161 23.05 -3.24 -5.14
N LEU A 162 21.81 -3.19 -4.67
CA LEU A 162 21.42 -3.83 -3.42
C LEU A 162 21.41 -5.36 -3.53
N GLN A 163 20.89 -5.90 -4.62
CA GLN A 163 20.87 -7.34 -4.87
C GLN A 163 22.29 -7.92 -4.91
N LYS A 164 23.21 -7.28 -5.63
CA LYS A 164 24.62 -7.70 -5.68
C LYS A 164 25.28 -7.69 -4.29
N THR A 165 24.93 -6.71 -3.47
CA THR A 165 25.39 -6.63 -2.08
C THR A 165 24.88 -7.82 -1.26
N MET A 166 23.59 -8.13 -1.38
CA MET A 166 22.97 -9.26 -0.66
C MET A 166 23.49 -10.62 -1.13
N GLU A 167 23.72 -10.80 -2.43
CA GLU A 167 24.28 -12.04 -3.00
C GLU A 167 25.70 -12.30 -2.52
N LEU A 168 26.57 -11.29 -2.50
CA LEU A 168 27.94 -11.43 -2.01
C LEU A 168 27.96 -11.76 -0.51
N PHE A 169 27.06 -11.16 0.28
CA PHE A 169 26.89 -11.57 1.67
C PHE A 169 26.33 -12.99 1.83
N ALA A 170 25.60 -13.51 0.85
CA ALA A 170 25.11 -14.89 0.91
C ALA A 170 26.23 -15.93 0.62
N GLN A 171 27.22 -15.58 -0.20
CA GLN A 171 28.28 -16.49 -0.68
C GLN A 171 29.39 -16.77 0.35
N ASP A 172 29.64 -15.88 1.31
CA ASP A 172 30.65 -16.07 2.38
C ASP A 172 29.94 -16.26 3.75
N PRO A 173 29.65 -17.50 4.17
CA PRO A 173 28.90 -17.76 5.39
C PRO A 173 29.63 -17.29 6.67
N GLY A 174 30.96 -17.18 6.67
CA GLY A 174 31.75 -16.71 7.81
C GLY A 174 31.61 -15.19 8.02
N LYS A 175 31.74 -14.42 6.94
CA LYS A 175 31.48 -12.97 6.96
C LYS A 175 29.99 -12.68 7.14
N ARG A 176 29.10 -13.48 6.56
CA ARG A 176 27.64 -13.41 6.79
C ARG A 176 27.28 -13.62 8.24
N HIS A 177 27.83 -14.65 8.89
CA HIS A 177 27.57 -14.90 10.31
C HIS A 177 28.13 -13.76 11.17
N THR A 178 29.31 -13.23 10.84
CA THR A 178 29.89 -12.08 11.54
C THR A 178 29.05 -10.83 11.35
N LEU A 179 28.54 -10.59 10.13
CA LEU A 179 27.66 -9.49 9.78
C LEU A 179 26.30 -9.60 10.45
N LEU A 180 25.65 -10.76 10.34
CA LEU A 180 24.37 -11.04 10.99
C LEU A 180 24.49 -10.99 12.52
N ARG A 181 25.64 -11.37 13.10
CA ARG A 181 25.90 -11.23 14.55
C ARG A 181 26.15 -9.78 14.94
N LYS A 182 26.97 -9.04 14.19
CA LYS A 182 27.27 -7.61 14.46
C LYS A 182 26.07 -6.70 14.23
N LEU A 183 25.19 -7.08 13.30
CA LEU A 183 23.97 -6.35 12.95
C LEU A 183 22.70 -7.03 13.48
N ALA A 184 22.84 -8.03 14.35
CA ALA A 184 21.71 -8.70 14.98
C ALA A 184 20.94 -7.64 15.79
N GLY A 185 19.70 -7.37 15.40
CA GLY A 185 18.87 -6.38 16.07
C GLY A 185 19.00 -4.94 15.58
N CYS A 186 19.93 -4.64 14.67
CA CYS A 186 20.09 -3.32 14.06
C CYS A 186 18.88 -2.96 13.19
N GLU A 187 18.35 -1.76 13.40
CA GLU A 187 17.26 -1.21 12.57
C GLU A 187 17.68 -1.04 11.11
N GLU A 188 18.97 -0.80 10.87
CA GLU A 188 19.55 -0.57 9.54
C GLU A 188 19.47 -1.82 8.67
N LEU A 189 19.73 -3.01 9.23
CA LEU A 189 19.64 -4.27 8.47
C LEU A 189 18.18 -4.61 8.14
N ARG A 190 17.25 -4.35 9.06
CA ARG A 190 15.80 -4.49 8.79
C ARG A 190 15.37 -3.50 7.71
N SER A 191 15.78 -2.24 7.83
CA SER A 191 15.53 -1.17 6.86
C SER A 191 16.06 -1.53 5.48
N LEU A 192 17.26 -2.12 5.41
CA LEU A 192 17.86 -2.56 4.15
C LEU A 192 17.07 -3.70 3.50
N LYS A 193 16.62 -4.70 4.27
CA LYS A 193 15.78 -5.79 3.73
C LYS A 193 14.41 -5.30 3.27
N VAL A 194 13.77 -4.38 4.01
CA VAL A 194 12.50 -3.75 3.60
C VAL A 194 12.69 -2.95 2.32
N LEU A 195 13.72 -2.10 2.26
CA LEU A 195 14.08 -1.31 1.07
C LEU A 195 14.35 -2.21 -0.14
N HIS A 196 14.95 -3.38 0.07
CA HIS A 196 15.18 -4.36 -1.01
C HIS A 196 13.88 -4.89 -1.60
N ALA A 197 12.92 -5.24 -0.75
CA ALA A 197 11.62 -5.73 -1.18
C ALA A 197 10.81 -4.63 -1.88
N GLU A 198 10.86 -3.40 -1.37
CA GLU A 198 10.25 -2.22 -1.97
C GLU A 198 10.84 -1.90 -3.36
N LEU A 199 12.17 -1.95 -3.50
CA LEU A 199 12.85 -1.75 -4.78
C LEU A 199 12.59 -2.88 -5.79
N SER A 200 12.58 -4.12 -5.32
CA SER A 200 12.25 -5.28 -6.14
C SER A 200 10.83 -5.16 -6.69
N LEU A 201 9.90 -4.60 -5.90
CA LEU A 201 8.55 -4.31 -6.35
C LEU A 201 8.51 -3.17 -7.37
N ALA A 202 9.23 -2.07 -7.11
CA ALA A 202 9.29 -0.92 -8.01
C ALA A 202 10.00 -1.23 -9.35
N SER A 203 10.97 -2.14 -9.35
CA SER A 203 11.69 -2.59 -10.55
C SER A 203 10.91 -3.60 -11.40
N GLY A 204 9.76 -4.08 -10.92
CA GLY A 204 8.93 -5.09 -11.60
C GLY A 204 9.25 -6.54 -11.25
N ALA A 205 10.24 -6.79 -10.38
CA ALA A 205 10.62 -8.13 -9.90
C ALA A 205 9.70 -8.60 -8.74
N ALA A 206 8.39 -8.64 -8.98
CA ALA A 206 7.38 -8.87 -7.95
C ALA A 206 7.51 -10.22 -7.21
N LYS A 207 8.00 -11.27 -7.89
CA LYS A 207 8.26 -12.58 -7.27
C LYS A 207 9.38 -12.52 -6.23
N MET A 208 10.46 -11.80 -6.53
CA MET A 208 11.56 -11.63 -5.57
C MET A 208 11.12 -10.80 -4.37
N ALA A 209 10.41 -9.69 -4.62
CA ALA A 209 9.84 -8.87 -3.56
C ALA A 209 8.95 -9.71 -2.63
N TYR A 210 8.15 -10.61 -3.21
CA TYR A 210 7.31 -11.54 -2.49
C TYR A 210 8.12 -12.50 -1.59
N GLU A 211 9.15 -13.15 -2.12
CA GLU A 211 10.01 -14.06 -1.33
C GLU A 211 10.73 -13.33 -0.19
N GLN A 212 11.20 -12.11 -0.44
CA GLN A 212 11.84 -11.24 0.56
C GLN A 212 10.86 -10.80 1.66
N ALA A 213 9.65 -10.38 1.29
CA ALA A 213 8.60 -10.02 2.24
C ALA A 213 8.18 -11.22 3.11
N ARG A 214 8.15 -12.42 2.53
CA ARG A 214 7.87 -13.67 3.25
C ARG A 214 8.97 -13.99 4.28
N GLU A 215 10.24 -13.79 3.95
CA GLU A 215 11.35 -13.94 4.90
C GLU A 215 11.21 -12.94 6.06
N LEU A 216 10.90 -11.67 5.74
CA LEU A 216 10.68 -10.62 6.75
C LEU A 216 9.58 -10.97 7.74
N CYS A 217 8.43 -11.47 7.27
CA CYS A 217 7.33 -11.92 8.12
C CYS A 217 7.69 -13.16 8.95
N SER A 218 8.51 -14.07 8.40
CA SER A 218 8.94 -15.27 9.14
C SER A 218 9.79 -14.90 10.36
N HIS A 219 10.61 -13.84 10.26
CA HIS A 219 11.41 -13.34 11.37
C HIS A 219 10.65 -12.40 12.31
N ASN A 220 9.60 -11.73 11.82
CA ASN A 220 8.85 -10.71 12.55
C ASN A 220 7.35 -11.06 12.61
N SER A 221 7.03 -12.29 13.04
CA SER A 221 5.68 -12.84 12.98
C SER A 221 4.62 -12.00 13.72
N ARG A 222 5.02 -11.27 14.76
CA ARG A 222 4.14 -10.40 15.57
C ARG A 222 4.02 -8.96 15.04
N SER A 223 4.82 -8.55 14.05
CA SER A 223 4.83 -7.18 13.57
C SER A 223 3.72 -6.92 12.54
N THR A 224 2.73 -6.09 12.90
CA THR A 224 1.64 -5.71 11.99
C THR A 224 2.16 -5.03 10.73
N SER A 225 3.13 -4.12 10.84
CA SER A 225 3.69 -3.38 9.70
C SER A 225 4.30 -4.29 8.64
N MET A 226 4.99 -5.36 9.07
CA MET A 226 5.59 -6.34 8.16
C MET A 226 4.52 -7.14 7.43
N TRP A 227 3.44 -7.52 8.11
CA TRP A 227 2.31 -8.21 7.50
C TRP A 227 1.53 -7.33 6.54
N THR A 228 1.32 -6.05 6.86
CA THR A 228 0.73 -5.06 5.95
C THR A 228 1.56 -4.94 4.68
N PHE A 229 2.87 -4.76 4.83
CA PHE A 229 3.81 -4.71 3.70
C PHE A 229 3.73 -5.99 2.85
N PHE A 230 3.78 -7.15 3.48
CA PHE A 230 3.66 -8.44 2.79
C PHE A 230 2.33 -8.58 2.03
N ASN A 231 1.21 -8.15 2.61
CA ASN A 231 -0.08 -8.20 1.93
C ASN A 231 -0.09 -7.25 0.70
N CYS A 232 0.49 -6.05 0.81
CA CYS A 232 0.63 -5.13 -0.33
C CYS A 232 1.48 -5.73 -1.47
N VAL A 233 2.61 -6.36 -1.13
CA VAL A 233 3.48 -7.05 -2.10
C VAL A 233 2.76 -8.24 -2.72
N SER A 234 2.09 -9.05 -1.91
CA SER A 234 1.35 -10.24 -2.36
C SER A 234 0.23 -9.89 -3.34
N CYS A 235 -0.52 -8.80 -3.07
CA CYS A 235 -1.55 -8.29 -3.97
C CYS A 235 -0.97 -7.88 -5.34
N ARG A 236 0.15 -7.16 -5.35
CA ARG A 236 0.81 -6.74 -6.60
C ARG A 236 1.45 -7.90 -7.36
N ALA A 237 2.05 -8.86 -6.66
CA ALA A 237 2.64 -10.05 -7.25
C ALA A 237 1.59 -11.06 -7.76
N ARG A 238 0.32 -10.92 -7.35
CA ARG A 238 -0.77 -11.86 -7.66
C ARG A 238 -0.48 -13.30 -7.21
N LEU A 239 0.31 -13.49 -6.16
CA LEU A 239 0.77 -14.80 -5.64
C LEU A 239 -0.04 -15.33 -4.43
N TRP A 240 -1.21 -14.75 -4.15
CA TRP A 240 -2.08 -15.03 -2.99
C TRP A 240 -2.35 -16.52 -2.67
N SER A 241 -2.30 -17.41 -3.65
CA SER A 241 -2.63 -18.84 -3.47
C SER A 241 -1.45 -19.72 -2.99
N GLN A 242 -0.20 -19.23 -3.04
CA GLN A 242 0.98 -20.07 -2.84
C GLN A 242 1.43 -20.19 -1.37
N ASP A 243 0.80 -19.41 -0.50
CA ASP A 243 1.41 -19.05 0.78
C ASP A 243 0.78 -19.77 1.95
N PHE A 244 -0.40 -20.33 1.72
CA PHE A 244 -1.24 -20.82 2.80
C PHE A 244 -0.54 -21.87 3.66
N ARG A 245 0.14 -22.83 3.02
CA ARG A 245 0.94 -23.85 3.73
C ARG A 245 2.06 -23.23 4.56
N TRP A 246 2.67 -22.14 4.10
CA TRP A 246 3.70 -21.44 4.87
C TRP A 246 3.12 -20.67 6.05
N VAL A 247 2.04 -19.89 5.84
CA VAL A 247 1.37 -19.15 6.92
C VAL A 247 0.86 -20.11 8.00
N LEU A 248 0.29 -21.26 7.62
CA LEU A 248 -0.12 -22.29 8.57
C LEU A 248 1.04 -22.83 9.41
N ARG A 249 2.19 -23.14 8.78
CA ARG A 249 3.39 -23.56 9.53
C ARG A 249 3.88 -22.45 10.46
N LEU A 250 3.81 -21.20 10.01
CA LEU A 250 4.19 -20.07 10.85
C LEU A 250 3.26 -19.92 12.06
N LEU A 251 1.96 -20.16 11.91
CA LEU A 251 1.00 -20.19 13.02
C LEU A 251 1.34 -21.32 14.01
N MET A 252 1.75 -22.50 13.53
CA MET A 252 2.18 -23.60 14.41
C MET A 252 3.43 -23.23 15.24
N HIS A 253 4.32 -22.39 14.69
CA HIS A 253 5.50 -21.91 15.41
C HIS A 253 5.21 -20.73 16.35
N ALA A 254 4.23 -19.89 16.02
CA ALA A 254 3.86 -18.70 16.77
C ALA A 254 2.31 -18.62 16.95
N PRO A 255 1.72 -19.49 17.79
CA PRO A 255 0.27 -19.61 17.93
C PRO A 255 -0.39 -18.42 18.64
N ASP A 256 0.40 -17.60 19.33
CA ASP A 256 0.01 -16.39 20.05
C ASP A 256 0.06 -15.14 19.15
N ALA A 257 0.64 -15.24 17.96
CA ALA A 257 0.77 -14.11 17.05
C ALA A 257 -0.56 -13.84 16.34
N LYS A 258 -1.38 -12.96 16.94
CA LYS A 258 -2.70 -12.52 16.47
C LYS A 258 -2.75 -12.19 14.97
N VAL A 259 -1.74 -11.49 14.45
CA VAL A 259 -1.66 -11.11 13.02
C VAL A 259 -1.51 -12.35 12.12
N VAL A 260 -0.80 -13.38 12.57
CA VAL A 260 -0.65 -14.65 11.84
C VAL A 260 -1.96 -15.43 11.85
N THR A 261 -2.65 -15.50 12.99
CA THR A 261 -3.99 -16.11 13.10
C THR A 261 -4.98 -15.43 12.15
N LEU A 262 -5.00 -14.10 12.14
CA LEU A 262 -5.82 -13.31 11.21
C LEU A 262 -5.46 -13.62 9.75
N ALA A 263 -4.18 -13.71 9.43
CA ALA A 263 -3.72 -14.07 8.09
C ALA A 263 -4.23 -15.46 7.70
N VAL A 264 -4.11 -16.48 8.57
CA VAL A 264 -4.65 -17.83 8.33
C VAL A 264 -6.16 -17.80 8.08
N ALA A 265 -6.92 -17.09 8.91
CA ALA A 265 -8.37 -16.95 8.77
C ALA A 265 -8.76 -16.35 7.42
N HIS A 266 -8.04 -15.31 6.95
CA HIS A 266 -8.24 -14.74 5.62
C HIS A 266 -7.93 -15.73 4.50
N ARG A 267 -6.89 -16.57 4.62
CA ARG A 267 -6.60 -17.58 3.60
C ARG A 267 -7.71 -18.63 3.55
N PHE A 268 -8.24 -19.08 4.69
CA PHE A 268 -9.41 -19.96 4.71
C PHE A 268 -10.64 -19.32 4.06
N LEU A 269 -10.88 -18.03 4.32
CA LEU A 269 -11.98 -17.28 3.71
C LEU A 269 -11.83 -17.27 2.17
N LEU A 270 -10.64 -16.92 1.68
CA LEU A 270 -10.34 -16.85 0.24
C LEU A 270 -10.35 -18.24 -0.44
N SER A 271 -9.97 -19.30 0.28
CA SER A 271 -10.06 -20.69 -0.20
C SER A 271 -11.46 -21.29 -0.10
N ARG A 272 -12.48 -20.50 0.30
CA ARG A 272 -13.88 -20.91 0.49
C ARG A 272 -14.07 -21.97 1.59
N SER A 273 -13.13 -22.04 2.51
CA SER A 273 -13.17 -22.88 3.71
C SER A 273 -13.82 -22.11 4.85
N TYR A 274 -15.06 -21.68 4.64
CA TYR A 274 -15.74 -20.68 5.49
C TYR A 274 -15.92 -21.09 6.94
N THR A 275 -16.12 -22.40 7.21
CA THR A 275 -16.25 -22.92 8.58
C THR A 275 -14.94 -22.78 9.36
N PHE A 276 -13.80 -23.08 8.72
CA PHE A 276 -12.47 -22.89 9.30
C PHE A 276 -12.11 -21.42 9.44
N ALA A 277 -12.51 -20.58 8.48
CA ALA A 277 -12.33 -19.14 8.61
C ALA A 277 -13.09 -18.60 9.82
N ALA A 278 -14.37 -18.96 9.97
CA ALA A 278 -15.20 -18.55 11.09
C ALA A 278 -14.61 -19.00 12.44
N SER A 279 -14.08 -20.23 12.54
CA SER A 279 -13.48 -20.72 13.79
C SER A 279 -12.24 -19.93 14.17
N GLU A 280 -11.32 -19.66 13.23
CA GLU A 280 -10.11 -18.89 13.52
C GLU A 280 -10.41 -17.43 13.85
N TYR A 281 -11.36 -16.79 13.16
CA TYR A 281 -11.81 -15.44 13.54
C TYR A 281 -12.47 -15.42 14.93
N THR A 282 -13.27 -16.44 15.26
CA THR A 282 -13.94 -16.53 16.58
C THR A 282 -12.91 -16.70 17.69
N ARG A 283 -11.91 -17.57 17.49
CA ARG A 283 -10.77 -17.73 18.40
C ARG A 283 -10.06 -16.40 18.63
N LEU A 284 -9.81 -15.64 17.57
CA LEU A 284 -9.16 -14.33 17.69
C LEU A 284 -10.06 -13.27 18.37
N TYR A 285 -11.37 -13.35 18.14
CA TYR A 285 -12.36 -12.45 18.74
C TYR A 285 -12.46 -12.62 20.26
N GLU A 286 -12.29 -13.84 20.78
CA GLU A 286 -12.23 -14.10 22.22
C GLU A 286 -11.05 -13.35 22.88
N GLU A 287 -9.95 -13.15 22.16
CA GLU A 287 -8.78 -12.42 22.66
C GLU A 287 -8.86 -10.90 22.45
N VAL A 288 -9.58 -10.43 21.42
CA VAL A 288 -9.69 -9.00 21.08
C VAL A 288 -11.12 -8.64 20.64
N PRO A 289 -12.08 -8.57 21.57
CA PRO A 289 -13.49 -8.35 21.24
C PRO A 289 -13.81 -6.91 20.78
N THR A 290 -12.86 -5.99 20.93
CA THR A 290 -12.98 -4.58 20.53
C THR A 290 -12.70 -4.35 19.05
N GLU A 291 -12.09 -5.31 18.35
CA GLU A 291 -11.76 -5.17 16.93
C GLU A 291 -12.99 -5.41 16.05
N PRO A 292 -13.56 -4.37 15.38
CA PRO A 292 -14.80 -4.50 14.64
C PRO A 292 -14.68 -5.38 13.39
N LEU A 293 -13.48 -5.53 12.84
CA LEU A 293 -13.26 -6.38 11.66
C LEU A 293 -13.58 -7.85 11.94
N LEU A 294 -13.35 -8.33 13.16
CA LEU A 294 -13.55 -9.73 13.53
C LEU A 294 -15.03 -10.17 13.47
N PRO A 295 -15.99 -9.52 14.17
CA PRO A 295 -17.40 -9.89 14.08
C PRO A 295 -17.94 -9.73 12.64
N LEU A 296 -17.45 -8.76 11.87
CA LEU A 296 -17.78 -8.65 10.44
C LEU A 296 -17.31 -9.88 9.66
N CYS A 297 -16.04 -10.28 9.80
CA CYS A 297 -15.49 -11.44 9.11
C CYS A 297 -16.15 -12.77 9.52
N ILE A 298 -16.53 -12.92 10.80
CA ILE A 298 -17.29 -14.08 11.30
C ILE A 298 -18.69 -14.09 10.66
N GLY A 299 -19.38 -12.95 10.66
CA GLY A 299 -20.69 -12.77 10.03
C GLY A 299 -20.66 -13.09 8.53
N VAL A 300 -19.66 -12.58 7.80
CA VAL A 300 -19.48 -12.87 6.37
C VAL A 300 -19.19 -14.35 6.12
N SER A 301 -18.31 -14.98 6.89
CA SER A 301 -17.96 -16.40 6.73
C SER A 301 -19.18 -17.32 6.97
N THR A 302 -19.97 -17.00 8.00
CA THR A 302 -21.20 -17.74 8.32
C THR A 302 -22.30 -17.50 7.28
N LEU A 303 -22.42 -16.27 6.74
CA LEU A 303 -23.33 -15.94 5.65
C LEU A 303 -23.00 -16.71 4.36
N GLN A 304 -21.71 -16.80 4.00
CA GLN A 304 -21.25 -17.61 2.87
C GLN A 304 -21.64 -19.09 3.06
N THR A 305 -21.52 -19.59 4.29
CA THR A 305 -21.97 -20.95 4.64
C THR A 305 -23.48 -21.10 4.51
N ALA A 306 -24.28 -20.09 4.88
CA ALA A 306 -25.74 -20.09 4.70
C ALA A 306 -26.16 -20.24 3.24
N THR A 307 -25.43 -19.61 2.31
CA THR A 307 -25.69 -19.71 0.86
C THR A 307 -25.13 -20.97 0.19
N SER A 308 -24.36 -21.78 0.92
CA SER A 308 -23.74 -22.99 0.37
C SER A 308 -24.73 -24.13 0.22
N ARG A 309 -24.75 -24.78 -0.95
CA ARG A 309 -25.55 -26.00 -1.20
C ARG A 309 -25.23 -27.17 -0.27
N LYS A 310 -24.06 -27.16 0.38
CA LYS A 310 -23.65 -28.22 1.33
C LYS A 310 -24.24 -28.02 2.72
N ASN A 311 -24.86 -26.87 2.99
CA ASN A 311 -25.40 -26.55 4.30
C ASN A 311 -26.76 -27.21 4.51
N LYS A 312 -26.87 -28.02 5.56
CA LYS A 312 -28.12 -28.70 5.94
C LYS A 312 -29.10 -27.80 6.69
N GLN A 313 -28.61 -26.70 7.28
CA GLN A 313 -29.39 -25.77 8.11
C GLN A 313 -29.12 -24.31 7.70
N PRO A 314 -29.52 -23.90 6.49
CA PRO A 314 -29.24 -22.56 5.97
C PRO A 314 -29.89 -21.45 6.79
N GLY A 315 -31.11 -21.68 7.31
CA GLY A 315 -31.80 -20.71 8.17
C GLY A 315 -31.05 -20.43 9.48
N HIS A 316 -30.55 -21.48 10.14
CA HIS A 316 -29.72 -21.32 11.35
C HIS A 316 -28.43 -20.56 11.06
N SER A 317 -27.76 -20.88 9.94
CA SER A 317 -26.52 -20.19 9.54
C SER A 317 -26.76 -18.72 9.19
N ALA A 318 -27.90 -18.41 8.55
CA ALA A 318 -28.30 -17.05 8.27
C ALA A 318 -28.56 -16.27 9.56
N LEU A 319 -29.32 -16.84 10.51
CA LEU A 319 -29.57 -16.22 11.81
C LEU A 319 -28.25 -15.94 12.57
N LEU A 320 -27.35 -16.92 12.60
CA LEU A 320 -26.03 -16.76 13.21
C LEU A 320 -25.24 -15.63 12.54
N SER A 321 -25.26 -15.55 11.21
CA SER A 321 -24.56 -14.47 10.48
C SER A 321 -25.07 -13.08 10.86
N PHE A 322 -26.39 -12.91 10.99
CA PHE A 322 -26.97 -11.63 11.43
C PHE A 322 -26.71 -11.32 12.90
N SER A 323 -26.59 -12.33 13.77
CA SER A 323 -26.19 -12.10 15.15
C SER A 323 -24.77 -11.50 15.24
N TRP A 324 -23.85 -11.97 14.39
CA TRP A 324 -22.49 -11.43 14.29
C TRP A 324 -22.46 -10.05 13.62
N LEU A 325 -23.27 -9.81 12.59
CA LEU A 325 -23.38 -8.48 11.98
C LEU A 325 -23.99 -7.45 12.95
N LYS A 326 -24.94 -7.87 13.80
CA LYS A 326 -25.43 -7.04 14.90
C LYS A 326 -24.29 -6.73 15.87
N ARG A 327 -23.50 -7.72 16.29
CA ARG A 327 -22.35 -7.48 17.16
C ARG A 327 -21.34 -6.51 16.53
N TYR A 328 -21.09 -6.64 15.23
CA TYR A 328 -20.28 -5.69 14.47
C TYR A 328 -20.85 -4.27 14.51
N SER A 329 -22.17 -4.10 14.35
CA SER A 329 -22.83 -2.79 14.43
C SER A 329 -22.72 -2.11 15.79
N GLU A 330 -22.55 -2.88 16.87
CA GLU A 330 -22.38 -2.36 18.23
C GLU A 330 -20.95 -1.86 18.50
N VAL A 331 -19.96 -2.42 17.80
CA VAL A 331 -18.53 -2.11 18.00
C VAL A 331 -18.01 -1.12 16.96
N ARG A 332 -18.59 -1.06 15.76
CA ARG A 332 -18.16 -0.16 14.68
C ARG A 332 -18.87 1.18 14.76
N ASP A 333 -18.08 2.25 14.89
CA ASP A 333 -18.61 3.63 15.01
C ASP A 333 -19.14 4.20 13.67
N ASN A 334 -18.60 3.75 12.53
CA ASN A 334 -19.04 4.23 11.22
C ASN A 334 -20.43 3.69 10.85
N LYS A 335 -21.47 4.51 11.09
CA LYS A 335 -22.88 4.19 10.78
C LYS A 335 -23.15 3.97 9.30
N GLN A 336 -22.47 4.68 8.40
CA GLN A 336 -22.61 4.50 6.95
C GLN A 336 -22.13 3.11 6.53
N GLU A 337 -20.95 2.70 7.01
CA GLU A 337 -20.35 1.39 6.75
C GLU A 337 -21.22 0.25 7.30
N VAL A 338 -21.71 0.39 8.53
CA VAL A 338 -22.60 -0.58 9.16
C VAL A 338 -23.89 -0.75 8.37
N ALA A 339 -24.53 0.36 7.99
CA ALA A 339 -25.77 0.32 7.20
C ALA A 339 -25.54 -0.33 5.82
N TYR A 340 -24.46 0.05 5.14
CA TYR A 340 -24.09 -0.55 3.85
C TYR A 340 -23.86 -2.06 3.96
N ASN A 341 -23.02 -2.49 4.91
CA ASN A 341 -22.67 -3.91 5.09
C ASN A 341 -23.88 -4.76 5.49
N THR A 342 -24.78 -4.21 6.32
CA THR A 342 -26.04 -4.89 6.68
C THR A 342 -26.96 -5.02 5.47
N GLY A 343 -27.10 -3.96 4.67
CA GLY A 343 -27.85 -4.01 3.40
C GLY A 343 -27.25 -5.01 2.40
N ARG A 344 -25.91 -5.08 2.29
CA ARG A 344 -25.20 -6.08 1.48
C ARG A 344 -25.50 -7.51 1.92
N ALA A 345 -25.58 -7.77 3.22
CA ALA A 345 -25.89 -9.09 3.75
C ALA A 345 -27.32 -9.54 3.39
N TYR A 346 -28.33 -8.68 3.58
CA TYR A 346 -29.71 -8.96 3.14
C TYR A 346 -29.79 -9.17 1.63
N HIS A 347 -29.11 -8.33 0.85
CA HIS A 347 -29.06 -8.44 -0.60
C HIS A 347 -28.44 -9.78 -1.03
N GLN A 348 -27.37 -10.24 -0.38
CA GLN A 348 -26.73 -11.53 -0.67
C GLN A 348 -27.67 -12.72 -0.48
N LEU A 349 -28.65 -12.64 0.43
CA LEU A 349 -29.68 -13.67 0.62
C LEU A 349 -30.91 -13.51 -0.30
N GLY A 350 -30.93 -12.50 -1.16
CA GLY A 350 -32.09 -12.17 -2.01
C GLY A 350 -33.24 -11.50 -1.26
N LEU A 351 -33.05 -11.08 0.00
CA LEU A 351 -34.05 -10.38 0.80
C LEU A 351 -34.05 -8.88 0.47
N LEU A 352 -34.33 -8.55 -0.79
CA LEU A 352 -34.15 -7.20 -1.35
C LEU A 352 -34.98 -6.14 -0.63
N HIS A 353 -36.21 -6.49 -0.22
CA HIS A 353 -37.10 -5.60 0.54
C HIS A 353 -36.51 -5.17 1.90
N LEU A 354 -35.66 -6.01 2.51
CA LEU A 354 -34.92 -5.65 3.72
C LEU A 354 -33.64 -4.89 3.38
N ALA A 355 -33.01 -5.17 2.24
CA ALA A 355 -31.77 -4.50 1.84
C ALA A 355 -31.95 -3.01 1.50
N VAL A 356 -33.06 -2.65 0.83
CA VAL A 356 -33.37 -1.27 0.41
C VAL A 356 -33.29 -0.25 1.56
N PRO A 357 -34.01 -0.40 2.69
CA PRO A 357 -33.97 0.59 3.77
C PRO A 357 -32.55 0.79 4.34
N TRP A 358 -31.74 -0.28 4.40
CA TRP A 358 -30.35 -0.19 4.85
C TRP A 358 -29.45 0.60 3.88
N TYR A 359 -29.61 0.41 2.57
CA TYR A 359 -28.86 1.24 1.61
C TYR A 359 -29.33 2.70 1.61
N VAL A 360 -30.63 2.95 1.79
CA VAL A 360 -31.16 4.31 1.95
C VAL A 360 -30.55 4.96 3.19
N GLN A 361 -30.48 4.24 4.31
CA GLN A 361 -29.82 4.71 5.52
C GLN A 361 -28.32 4.97 5.29
N ALA A 362 -27.62 4.12 4.53
CA ALA A 362 -26.22 4.36 4.19
C ALA A 362 -26.03 5.65 3.37
N LEU A 363 -26.94 5.95 2.44
CA LEU A 363 -26.92 7.23 1.71
C LEU A 363 -27.23 8.43 2.61
N ALA A 364 -28.10 8.26 3.62
CA ALA A 364 -28.44 9.31 4.57
C ALA A 364 -27.30 9.60 5.57
N CYS A 365 -26.46 8.61 5.87
CA CYS A 365 -25.30 8.74 6.75
C CYS A 365 -24.03 9.20 6.02
N ALA A 366 -24.10 9.58 4.75
CA ALA A 366 -22.95 10.00 3.97
C ALA A 366 -22.29 11.26 4.56
N PRO A 367 -20.94 11.33 4.60
CA PRO A 367 -20.26 12.57 4.97
C PRO A 367 -20.61 13.68 3.97
N ALA A 368 -20.73 14.91 4.45
CA ALA A 368 -20.99 16.06 3.59
C ALA A 368 -19.90 16.15 2.51
N ARG A 369 -20.30 16.24 1.24
CA ARG A 369 -19.34 16.32 0.13
C ARG A 369 -18.59 17.65 0.23
N VAL A 370 -17.28 17.63 -0.02
CA VAL A 370 -16.42 18.84 0.00
C VAL A 370 -16.96 19.95 -0.92
N ALA A 371 -17.62 19.59 -2.03
CA ALA A 371 -18.26 20.53 -2.95
C ALA A 371 -19.51 21.22 -2.37
N ASP A 372 -20.20 20.59 -1.41
CA ASP A 372 -21.38 21.16 -0.74
C ASP A 372 -20.96 22.12 0.39
N VAL A 373 -19.80 21.87 1.01
CA VAL A 373 -19.19 22.76 2.01
C VAL A 373 -18.71 24.07 1.37
N GLN A 374 -18.16 24.02 0.16
CA GLN A 374 -17.75 25.21 -0.59
C GLN A 374 -18.94 26.08 -1.05
N ARG A 375 -20.12 25.51 -1.30
CA ARG A 375 -21.35 26.27 -1.59
C ARG A 375 -21.99 26.87 -0.34
N ALA A 376 -21.85 26.22 0.82
CA ALA A 376 -22.39 26.72 2.08
C ALA A 376 -21.50 27.79 2.76
N GLY A 377 -20.21 27.86 2.44
CA GLY A 377 -19.26 28.84 3.00
C GLY A 377 -19.21 30.20 2.28
N GLY A 378 -20.10 30.44 1.30
CA GLY A 378 -20.09 31.65 0.47
C GLY A 378 -20.84 32.86 1.06
N GLU A 379 -21.52 32.72 2.20
CA GLU A 379 -22.32 33.82 2.77
C GLU A 379 -22.04 33.99 4.28
N GLY A 380 -21.17 34.97 4.59
CA GLY A 380 -21.24 35.72 5.84
C GLY A 380 -20.07 35.60 6.82
N GLY A 381 -19.24 36.64 6.88
CA GLY A 381 -18.64 37.11 8.15
C GLY A 381 -17.13 37.25 8.18
N GLU A 382 -16.62 38.40 7.74
CA GLU A 382 -15.35 38.95 8.21
C GLU A 382 -15.39 39.09 9.75
N ARG A 383 -14.47 38.43 10.46
CA ARG A 383 -13.95 38.89 11.75
C ARG A 383 -12.47 38.57 11.86
N ASP A 384 -11.69 39.63 11.87
CA ASP A 384 -10.28 39.66 12.18
C ASP A 384 -10.01 39.17 13.61
N GLY A 385 -8.89 38.47 13.79
CA GLY A 385 -8.40 38.05 15.09
C GLY A 385 -7.18 37.15 14.98
N GLU A 386 -6.01 37.77 14.86
CA GLU A 386 -4.70 37.12 14.97
C GLU A 386 -4.53 36.42 16.33
N CYS A 387 -3.96 35.21 16.34
CA CYS A 387 -2.89 34.87 17.27
C CYS A 387 -2.07 33.70 16.73
N SER A 388 -0.76 33.90 16.64
CA SER A 388 0.23 32.88 16.36
C SER A 388 0.53 32.04 17.60
N SER A 389 1.02 30.82 17.38
CA SER A 389 2.15 30.15 18.05
C SER A 389 1.88 28.67 18.31
N GLY A 390 2.92 27.85 18.07
CA GLY A 390 3.07 26.55 18.73
C GLY A 390 3.05 25.35 17.80
N GLU A 391 4.25 24.88 17.49
CA GLU A 391 4.59 23.65 16.79
C GLU A 391 4.03 22.36 17.43
N TYR A 392 4.11 21.28 16.64
CA TYR A 392 4.01 19.85 16.98
C TYR A 392 2.62 19.19 16.97
N ALA A 393 2.14 18.85 15.76
CA ALA A 393 1.31 17.67 15.52
C ALA A 393 1.36 17.22 14.04
N GLU A 394 2.55 17.14 13.45
CA GLU A 394 2.77 16.40 12.19
C GLU A 394 3.33 15.01 12.52
N ASP A 395 2.49 14.10 13.04
CA ASP A 395 2.69 12.66 12.87
C ASP A 395 1.44 11.91 13.36
N CYS A 396 0.98 10.91 12.62
CA CYS A 396 -0.01 9.90 13.05
C CYS A 396 -1.50 10.31 13.21
N GLY A 397 -2.08 11.11 12.31
CA GLY A 397 -3.52 11.46 12.44
C GLY A 397 -4.29 11.82 11.16
N GLY A 398 -3.72 11.63 9.97
CA GLY A 398 -4.47 11.82 8.73
C GLY A 398 -5.52 10.72 8.60
N GLU A 399 -6.75 11.03 9.00
CA GLU A 399 -7.94 10.22 8.75
C GLU A 399 -7.83 9.60 7.37
N LEU A 400 -7.87 8.27 7.30
CA LEU A 400 -8.29 7.56 6.10
C LEU A 400 -9.57 8.27 5.65
N ALA A 401 -9.50 9.12 4.62
CA ALA A 401 -10.61 9.89 4.11
C ALA A 401 -11.86 9.02 4.21
N ALA A 402 -12.78 9.37 5.11
CA ALA A 402 -13.88 8.50 5.50
C ALA A 402 -14.51 7.96 4.21
N GLN A 403 -14.27 6.67 3.93
CA GLN A 403 -14.56 6.11 2.61
C GLN A 403 -16.06 6.27 2.40
N ASP A 404 -16.45 7.20 1.53
CA ASP A 404 -17.84 7.47 1.24
C ASP A 404 -18.41 6.31 0.43
N LEU A 405 -19.21 5.46 1.09
CA LEU A 405 -19.85 4.30 0.48
C LEU A 405 -21.13 4.65 -0.29
N SER A 406 -21.41 5.95 -0.51
CA SER A 406 -22.61 6.41 -1.20
C SER A 406 -22.69 5.88 -2.63
N ARG A 407 -21.54 5.80 -3.32
CA ARG A 407 -21.50 5.32 -4.71
C ARG A 407 -21.90 3.85 -4.79
N GLU A 408 -21.37 3.02 -3.91
CA GLU A 408 -21.64 1.59 -3.82
C GLU A 408 -23.07 1.31 -3.35
N ALA A 409 -23.56 2.06 -2.35
CA ALA A 409 -24.93 1.97 -1.87
C ALA A 409 -25.93 2.33 -2.97
N ALA A 410 -25.72 3.46 -3.65
CA ALA A 410 -26.54 3.89 -4.78
C ALA A 410 -26.50 2.90 -5.94
N TYR A 411 -25.35 2.26 -6.20
CA TYR A 411 -25.21 1.25 -7.25
C TYR A 411 -26.10 0.06 -6.97
N ASN A 412 -26.06 -0.46 -5.75
CA ASN A 412 -26.88 -1.60 -5.36
C ASN A 412 -28.37 -1.26 -5.35
N LEU A 413 -28.75 -0.06 -4.90
CA LEU A 413 -30.14 0.42 -4.98
C LEU A 413 -30.61 0.54 -6.43
N ALA A 414 -29.82 1.16 -7.31
CA ALA A 414 -30.17 1.33 -8.71
C ALA A 414 -30.41 -0.02 -9.41
N ARG A 415 -29.61 -1.04 -9.08
CA ARG A 415 -29.82 -2.42 -9.58
C ARG A 415 -31.10 -3.04 -9.04
N ILE A 416 -31.44 -2.84 -7.77
CA ILE A 416 -32.72 -3.31 -7.21
C ILE A 416 -33.90 -2.62 -7.89
N CYS A 417 -33.83 -1.30 -8.12
CA CYS A 417 -34.86 -0.54 -8.83
C CYS A 417 -35.04 -1.02 -10.27
N GLU A 418 -33.94 -1.28 -10.98
CA GLU A 418 -33.95 -1.83 -12.34
C GLU A 418 -34.61 -3.21 -12.39
N MET A 419 -34.24 -4.13 -11.48
CA MET A 419 -34.88 -5.44 -11.36
C MET A 419 -36.37 -5.35 -11.00
N SER A 420 -36.77 -4.31 -10.30
CA SER A 420 -38.17 -4.06 -9.92
C SER A 420 -38.97 -3.33 -11.01
N GLY A 421 -38.35 -2.92 -12.12
CA GLY A 421 -38.98 -2.19 -13.23
C GLY A 421 -38.99 -0.66 -13.10
N SER A 422 -38.49 -0.09 -12.00
CA SER A 422 -38.41 1.37 -11.82
C SER A 422 -37.12 1.95 -12.43
N LEU A 423 -37.12 2.05 -13.76
CA LEU A 423 -35.98 2.58 -14.51
C LEU A 423 -35.73 4.08 -14.25
N ALA A 424 -36.79 4.85 -13.98
CA ALA A 424 -36.67 6.28 -13.68
C ALA A 424 -35.87 6.53 -12.40
N LEU A 425 -36.22 5.83 -11.31
CA LEU A 425 -35.51 5.94 -10.03
C LEU A 425 -34.06 5.44 -10.15
N SER A 426 -33.84 4.34 -10.87
CA SER A 426 -32.50 3.82 -11.17
C SER A 426 -31.62 4.87 -11.86
N ARG A 427 -32.13 5.52 -12.92
CA ARG A 427 -31.42 6.59 -13.64
C ARG A 427 -31.11 7.80 -12.75
N LEU A 428 -32.04 8.19 -11.87
CA LEU A 428 -31.83 9.29 -10.93
C LEU A 428 -30.70 8.98 -9.93
N LEU A 429 -30.67 7.77 -9.37
CA LEU A 429 -29.62 7.34 -8.44
C LEU A 429 -28.23 7.33 -9.12
N VAL A 430 -28.15 6.80 -10.33
CA VAL A 430 -26.90 6.79 -11.12
C VAL A 430 -26.42 8.22 -11.40
N ARG A 431 -27.32 9.11 -11.85
CA ARG A 431 -26.98 10.51 -12.13
C ARG A 431 -26.55 11.28 -10.88
N LYS A 432 -27.13 11.00 -9.72
CA LYS A 432 -26.83 11.74 -8.48
C LYS A 432 -25.54 11.29 -7.80
N TYR A 433 -25.24 9.99 -7.84
CA TYR A 433 -24.18 9.40 -7.01
C TYR A 433 -23.01 8.79 -7.79
N MET A 434 -23.14 8.56 -9.11
CA MET A 434 -22.12 7.84 -9.90
C MET A 434 -21.50 8.66 -11.03
N THR A 435 -21.84 9.94 -11.17
CA THR A 435 -21.16 10.84 -12.10
C THR A 435 -19.76 11.14 -11.59
N ILE A 436 -18.77 10.93 -12.46
CA ILE A 436 -17.39 11.37 -12.22
C ILE A 436 -17.38 12.87 -12.53
N ALA A 437 -17.03 13.69 -11.53
CA ALA A 437 -16.87 15.14 -11.70
C ALA A 437 -15.51 15.44 -12.32
#